data_AF-A0A1U7I4G0-F1
#
_entry.id   AF-A0A1U7I4G0-F1
#
_cell.length_a   1.000
_cell.length_b   1.000
_cell.length_c   1.000
_cell.angle_alpha   90.00
_cell.angle_beta   90.00
_cell.angle_gamma   90.00
#
_symmetry.space_group_name_H-M   'P 1'
#
loop_
_entity.id
_entity.type
_entity.pdbx_description
1 polymer ?
#
loop_
_entity_poly.entity_id
_entity_poly.type
_entity_poly.pdbx_seq_one_letter_code
_entity_poly.pdbx_strand_id
1 'polypeptide(L)'
;MAQKIIYGTINDDGTKQGGDGFTVELVEAGLYAITFSQAFATPPCVVATLKDWGADNQIVVKNINPDQFQVTIWDLEVKQPAGATAAKLEVSKEKSAFNFIAIGEG
;
A
#
# COMPACT_ATOMS: atom_id res chain seq x y z
N MET A 1 -13.25 0.05 -25.60
CA MET A 1 -13.21 -0.47 -24.22
C MET A 1 -13.64 0.65 -23.29
N ALA A 2 -14.39 0.34 -22.23
CA ALA A 2 -14.85 1.36 -21.28
C ALA A 2 -13.76 1.60 -20.22
N GLN A 3 -13.68 2.83 -19.72
CA GLN A 3 -12.81 3.13 -18.58
C GLN A 3 -13.36 2.45 -17.33
N LYS A 4 -12.46 1.88 -16.53
CA LYS A 4 -12.73 1.30 -15.22
C LYS A 4 -11.92 2.04 -14.17
N ILE A 5 -12.57 2.35 -13.05
CA ILE A 5 -11.96 3.04 -11.91
C ILE A 5 -12.30 2.24 -10.66
N ILE A 6 -11.28 1.81 -9.93
CA ILE A 6 -11.42 1.17 -8.62
C ILE A 6 -10.64 2.02 -7.64
N TYR A 7 -11.24 2.32 -6.49
CA TYR A 7 -10.56 3.01 -5.40
C TYR A 7 -10.86 2.29 -4.09
N GLY A 8 -10.00 2.51 -3.11
CA GLY A 8 -10.18 1.89 -1.80
C GLY A 8 -9.44 2.60 -0.71
N THR A 9 -9.90 2.34 0.52
CA THR A 9 -9.26 2.78 1.76
C THR A 9 -8.97 1.56 2.60
N ILE A 10 -7.73 1.44 3.06
CA ILE A 10 -7.22 0.30 3.83
C ILE A 10 -6.75 0.82 5.19
N ASN A 11 -7.14 0.13 6.26
CA ASN A 11 -6.65 0.37 7.62
C ASN A 11 -5.24 -0.20 7.80
N ASP A 12 -4.52 0.26 8.82
CA ASP A 12 -3.17 -0.21 9.17
C ASP A 12 -3.11 -1.72 9.46
N ASP A 13 -4.17 -2.28 10.05
CA ASP A 13 -4.32 -3.71 10.31
C ASP A 13 -4.52 -4.58 9.04
N GLY A 14 -4.64 -3.96 7.86
CA GLY A 14 -4.84 -4.64 6.59
C GLY A 14 -6.29 -4.96 6.24
N THR A 15 -7.25 -4.41 6.98
CA THR A 15 -8.67 -4.54 6.66
C THR A 15 -9.12 -3.45 5.68
N LYS A 16 -10.08 -3.80 4.80
CA LYS A 16 -10.73 -2.85 3.90
C LYS A 16 -11.66 -1.94 4.69
N GLN A 17 -11.37 -0.65 4.75
CA GLN A 17 -12.24 0.35 5.34
C GLN A 17 -13.35 0.80 4.36
N GLY A 18 -13.01 0.92 3.08
CA GLY A 18 -13.95 1.42 2.07
C GLY A 18 -13.55 1.10 0.63
N GLY A 19 -14.52 1.23 -0.28
CA GLY A 19 -14.40 0.90 -1.70
C GLY A 19 -14.86 -0.53 -2.04
N ASP A 20 -15.08 -0.76 -3.33
CA ASP A 20 -15.65 -2.01 -3.87
C ASP A 20 -14.86 -2.50 -5.10
N GLY A 21 -15.08 -3.77 -5.46
CA GLY A 21 -14.42 -4.39 -6.62
C GLY A 21 -12.99 -4.87 -6.36
N PHE A 22 -12.57 -4.97 -5.10
CA PHE A 22 -11.28 -5.54 -4.70
C PHE A 22 -11.33 -6.21 -3.33
N THR A 23 -10.33 -7.05 -3.07
CA THR A 23 -9.96 -7.60 -1.76
C THR A 23 -8.55 -7.15 -1.39
N VAL A 24 -8.24 -7.14 -0.09
CA VAL A 24 -6.91 -6.81 0.45
C VAL A 24 -6.40 -7.96 1.30
N GLU A 25 -5.12 -8.25 1.18
CA GLU A 25 -4.37 -9.17 2.05
C GLU A 25 -3.15 -8.45 2.61
N LEU A 26 -2.96 -8.49 3.93
CA LEU A 26 -1.72 -8.09 4.59
C LEU A 26 -0.74 -9.28 4.55
N VAL A 27 0.18 -9.26 3.59
CA VAL A 27 1.12 -10.37 3.35
C VAL A 27 2.18 -10.45 4.45
N GLU A 28 2.69 -9.30 4.87
CA GLU A 28 3.61 -9.11 5.99
C GLU A 28 3.49 -7.67 6.47
N ALA A 29 4.16 -7.30 7.58
CA ALA A 29 4.14 -5.92 8.06
C ALA A 29 4.51 -4.94 6.93
N GLY A 30 3.65 -3.93 6.72
CA GLY A 30 3.82 -2.93 5.67
C GLY A 30 3.75 -3.42 4.22
N LEU A 31 3.38 -4.69 3.94
CA LEU A 31 3.15 -5.19 2.59
C LEU A 31 1.70 -5.65 2.41
N TYR A 32 0.99 -4.97 1.52
CA TYR A 32 -0.41 -5.23 1.21
C TYR A 32 -0.54 -5.66 -0.25
N ALA A 33 -1.27 -6.75 -0.51
CA ALA A 33 -1.69 -7.16 -1.83
C ALA A 33 -3.16 -6.76 -2.05
N ILE A 34 -3.43 -6.08 -3.15
CA ILE A 34 -4.77 -5.67 -3.57
C ILE A 34 -5.13 -6.45 -4.82
N THR A 35 -6.19 -7.25 -4.74
CA THR A 35 -6.66 -8.09 -5.85
C THR A 35 -8.01 -7.58 -6.33
N PHE A 36 -8.14 -7.27 -7.61
CA PHE A 36 -9.38 -6.81 -8.21
C PHE A 36 -10.33 -8.00 -8.43
N SER A 37 -11.61 -7.85 -8.03
CA SER A 37 -12.63 -8.90 -8.20
C SER A 37 -12.91 -9.22 -9.67
N GLN A 38 -12.70 -8.24 -10.55
CA GLN A 38 -12.63 -8.41 -11.99
C GLN A 38 -11.34 -7.74 -12.45
N ALA A 39 -10.53 -8.43 -13.26
CA ALA A 39 -9.32 -7.85 -13.82
C ALA A 39 -9.63 -6.63 -14.71
N PHE A 40 -8.64 -5.76 -14.88
CA PHE A 40 -8.56 -4.81 -15.99
C PHE A 40 -8.14 -5.55 -17.27
N ALA A 41 -8.35 -4.95 -18.44
CA ALA A 41 -7.89 -5.52 -19.71
C ALA A 41 -6.35 -5.46 -19.85
N THR A 42 -5.74 -4.43 -19.25
CA THR A 42 -4.29 -4.19 -19.18
C THR A 42 -3.92 -3.69 -17.78
N PRO A 43 -2.64 -3.75 -17.36
CA PRO A 43 -2.24 -3.22 -16.06
C PRO A 43 -2.70 -1.76 -15.87
N PRO A 44 -3.48 -1.45 -14.82
CA PRO A 44 -3.99 -0.10 -14.62
C PRO A 44 -2.90 0.87 -14.15
N CYS A 45 -3.15 2.17 -14.27
CA CYS A 45 -2.38 3.17 -13.52
C CYS A 45 -2.86 3.17 -12.07
N VAL A 46 -1.94 3.03 -11.11
CA VAL A 46 -2.27 2.99 -9.67
C VAL A 46 -1.52 4.08 -8.93
N VAL A 47 -2.24 4.83 -8.11
CA VAL A 47 -1.68 5.79 -7.15
C VAL A 47 -2.17 5.40 -5.76
N ALA A 48 -1.26 5.37 -4.79
CA ALA A 48 -1.59 5.19 -3.38
C ALA A 48 -1.04 6.33 -2.54
N THR A 49 -1.76 6.71 -1.49
CA THR A 49 -1.37 7.77 -0.56
C THR A 49 -1.56 7.29 0.87
N LEU A 50 -0.65 7.70 1.76
CA LEU A 50 -0.82 7.46 3.19
C LEU A 50 -2.11 8.13 3.69
N LYS A 51 -2.79 7.48 4.62
CA LYS A 51 -4.02 7.96 5.25
C LYS A 51 -3.75 8.21 6.74
N ASP A 52 -4.28 9.32 7.25
CA ASP A 52 -4.25 9.71 8.66
C ASP A 52 -2.85 9.85 9.30
N TRP A 53 -1.77 9.92 8.50
CA TRP A 53 -0.40 9.93 9.02
C TRP A 53 0.41 11.18 8.61
N GLY A 54 1.19 11.71 9.56
CA GLY A 54 2.22 12.74 9.39
C GLY A 54 3.65 12.35 9.85
N ALA A 55 4.15 11.16 9.51
CA ALA A 55 5.55 10.74 9.71
C ALA A 55 6.21 10.41 8.36
N ASP A 56 7.52 10.16 8.39
CA ASP A 56 8.46 10.01 7.28
C ASP A 56 8.35 8.70 6.49
N ASN A 57 7.17 8.07 6.54
CA ASN A 57 6.90 6.84 5.83
C ASN A 57 6.97 7.03 4.31
N GLN A 58 7.62 6.09 3.64
CA GLN A 58 7.67 6.00 2.20
C GLN A 58 6.71 4.93 1.69
N ILE A 59 5.74 5.33 0.86
CA ILE A 59 4.82 4.43 0.18
C ILE A 59 5.33 4.08 -1.24
N VAL A 60 5.29 2.79 -1.57
CA VAL A 60 5.71 2.27 -2.88
C VAL A 60 4.64 1.37 -3.45
N VAL A 61 4.12 1.71 -4.63
CA VAL A 61 3.23 0.84 -5.42
C VAL A 61 4.08 0.04 -6.40
N LYS A 62 3.93 -1.29 -6.42
CA LYS A 62 4.73 -2.19 -7.25
C LYS A 62 3.90 -3.39 -7.72
N ASN A 63 4.49 -4.20 -8.62
CA ASN A 63 3.89 -5.45 -9.11
C ASN A 63 2.46 -5.26 -9.66
N ILE A 64 2.25 -4.19 -10.43
CA ILE A 64 0.96 -3.85 -11.02
C ILE A 64 0.69 -4.77 -12.21
N ASN A 65 -0.32 -5.61 -12.08
CA ASN A 65 -0.85 -6.53 -13.08
C ASN A 65 -2.33 -6.20 -13.31
N PRO A 66 -2.98 -6.77 -14.35
CA PRO A 66 -4.39 -6.47 -14.61
C PRO A 66 -5.33 -6.89 -13.47
N ASP A 67 -4.95 -7.88 -12.68
CA ASP A 67 -5.75 -8.47 -11.59
C ASP A 67 -5.30 -8.06 -10.19
N GLN A 68 -4.09 -7.52 -10.02
CA GLN A 68 -3.58 -7.14 -8.70
C GLN A 68 -2.49 -6.06 -8.73
N PHE A 69 -2.23 -5.46 -7.58
CA PHE A 69 -1.00 -4.72 -7.31
C PHE A 69 -0.58 -4.88 -5.85
N GLN A 70 0.63 -4.45 -5.52
CA GLN A 70 1.13 -4.42 -4.15
C GLN A 70 1.46 -3.01 -3.69
N VAL A 71 1.20 -2.73 -2.42
CA VAL A 71 1.65 -1.53 -1.71
C VAL A 71 2.64 -1.96 -0.65
N THR A 72 3.84 -1.38 -0.65
CA THR A 72 4.81 -1.53 0.43
C THR A 72 5.02 -0.18 1.11
N ILE A 73 4.99 -0.16 2.43
CA ILE A 73 5.20 1.03 3.24
C ILE A 73 6.43 0.79 4.13
N TRP A 74 7.37 1.73 4.05
CA TRP A 74 8.62 1.71 4.79
C TRP A 74 8.66 2.91 5.73
N ASP A 75 9.23 2.70 6.91
CA ASP A 75 9.52 3.76 7.88
C ASP A 75 11.04 3.90 8.04
N LEU A 76 11.48 5.13 8.34
CA LEU A 76 12.86 5.45 8.67
C LEU A 76 12.97 5.71 10.17
N GLU A 77 13.26 4.64 10.92
CA GLU A 77 13.38 4.74 12.36
C GLU A 77 14.78 5.18 12.78
N VAL A 78 14.85 6.11 13.74
CA VAL A 78 16.08 6.37 14.50
C VAL A 78 16.12 5.40 15.68
N LYS A 79 17.01 4.40 15.64
CA LYS A 79 17.22 3.48 16.75
C LYS A 79 18.51 3.78 17.50
N GLN A 80 18.43 3.78 18.83
CA GLN A 80 19.60 3.74 19.70
C GLN A 80 19.51 2.51 20.61
N PRO A 81 20.11 1.37 20.19
CA PRO A 81 20.14 0.16 21.01
C PRO A 81 20.76 0.43 22.39
N ALA A 82 20.28 -0.26 23.42
CA ALA A 82 20.83 -0.14 24.76
C ALA A 82 22.34 -0.47 24.76
N GLY A 83 23.16 0.48 25.23
CA GLY A 83 24.62 0.35 25.22
C GLY A 83 25.31 0.86 23.95
N ALA A 84 24.57 1.35 22.94
CA ALA A 84 25.15 2.00 21.78
C ALA A 84 25.57 3.45 22.09
N THR A 85 26.75 3.84 21.58
CA THR A 85 27.32 5.19 21.74
C THR A 85 26.77 6.20 20.73
N ALA A 86 26.00 5.76 19.74
CA ALA A 86 25.37 6.60 18.73
C ALA A 86 24.03 6.01 18.25
N ALA A 87 23.12 6.87 17.83
CA ALA A 87 21.90 6.48 17.14
C ALA A 87 22.21 6.07 15.69
N LYS A 88 21.39 5.17 15.15
CA LYS A 88 21.49 4.65 13.79
C LYS A 88 20.13 4.78 13.11
N LEU A 89 20.15 5.14 11.83
CA LEU A 89 18.98 5.08 10.97
C LEU A 89 18.75 3.64 10.50
N GLU A 90 17.53 3.14 10.67
CA GLU A 90 17.11 1.83 10.19
C GLU A 90 15.83 1.96 9.36
N VAL A 91 15.83 1.34 8.20
CA VAL A 91 14.62 1.25 7.36
C VAL A 91 13.90 -0.04 7.71
N SER A 92 12.66 0.08 8.17
CA SER A 92 11.79 -1.06 8.52
C SER A 92 10.50 -0.99 7.69
N LYS A 93 9.78 -2.10 7.54
CA LYS A 93 8.42 -2.04 7.00
C LYS A 93 7.46 -1.73 8.12
N GLU A 94 6.53 -0.82 7.86
CA GLU A 94 5.56 -0.37 8.86
C GLU A 94 4.13 -0.60 8.38
N LYS A 95 3.27 -1.07 9.29
CA LYS A 95 1.84 -1.15 9.04
C LYS A 95 1.24 0.25 9.06
N SER A 96 0.59 0.65 7.97
CA SER A 96 -0.01 1.98 7.87
C SER A 96 -1.29 1.95 7.05
N ALA A 97 -2.22 2.83 7.40
CA ALA A 97 -3.41 3.06 6.61
C ALA A 97 -3.06 3.81 5.31
N PHE A 98 -3.76 3.49 4.22
CA PHE A 98 -3.57 4.17 2.94
C PHE A 98 -4.85 4.19 2.11
N ASN A 99 -4.92 5.14 1.18
CA ASN A 99 -5.91 5.16 0.11
C ASN A 99 -5.23 4.75 -1.20
N PHE A 100 -6.00 4.24 -2.15
CA PHE A 100 -5.54 4.08 -3.52
C PHE A 100 -6.63 4.40 -4.55
N ILE A 101 -6.20 4.71 -5.77
CA ILE A 101 -7.02 4.71 -6.98
C ILE A 101 -6.28 3.95 -8.09
N ALA A 102 -7.01 3.09 -8.79
CA ALA A 102 -6.58 2.35 -9.96
C ALA A 102 -7.49 2.71 -11.14
N ILE A 103 -6.90 3.16 -12.25
CA ILE A 103 -7.61 3.59 -13.46
C ILE A 103 -7.04 2.86 -14.66
N GLY A 104 -7.90 2.27 -15.48
CA GLY A 104 -7.49 1.55 -16.68
C GLY A 104 -8.68 1.16 -17.56
N GLU A 105 -8.41 0.26 -18.50
CA GLU A 105 -9.45 -0.31 -19.37
C GLU A 105 -10.14 -1.48 -18.67
N GLY A 106 -11.46 -1.48 -18.65
CA GLY A 106 -12.31 -2.52 -18.06
C GLY A 106 -12.75 -3.60 -19.03
#